data_AF-A0AAU0MJ36-F1
#
_entry.id   AF-A0AAU0MJ36-F1
#
_cell.length_a   1.000
_cell.length_b   1.000
_cell.length_c   1.000
_cell.angle_alpha   90.00
_cell.angle_beta   90.00
_cell.angle_gamma   90.00
#
_symmetry.space_group_name_H-M   'P 1'
#
loop_
_entity.id
_entity.type
_entity.pdbx_description
1 polymer ?
#
loop_
_entity_poly.entity_id
_entity_poly.type
_entity_poly.pdbx_seq_one_letter_code
_entity_poly.pdbx_strand_id
1 'polypeptide(L)'
;MTDGPASTQVDSTDGPSVIRISEQDAVAYADLVAWLAARYPDVSVSVIEAITQREAEAFLGGRHLAVPAALRRAVIEILSDRL
;
A
#
# COMPACT_ATOMS: atom_id res chain seq x y z
N MET A 1 -25.99 21.83 -10.78
CA MET A 1 -24.90 20.84 -10.80
C MET A 1 -23.84 21.35 -9.85
N THR A 2 -23.82 20.84 -8.62
CA THR A 2 -22.85 21.26 -7.59
C THR A 2 -21.73 20.23 -7.52
N ASP A 3 -20.56 20.58 -8.06
CA ASP A 3 -19.30 19.90 -7.74
C ASP A 3 -18.97 20.20 -6.28
N GLY A 4 -19.19 19.21 -5.41
CA GLY A 4 -18.71 19.25 -4.03
C GLY A 4 -17.20 18.96 -4.00
N PRO A 5 -16.42 19.56 -3.08
CA PRO A 5 -15.00 19.26 -2.98
C PRO A 5 -14.80 17.76 -2.72
N ALA A 6 -13.86 17.15 -3.46
CA ALA A 6 -13.48 15.76 -3.30
C ALA A 6 -13.27 15.47 -1.81
N SER A 7 -14.21 14.70 -1.24
CA SER A 7 -14.16 14.36 0.17
C SER A 7 -13.11 13.28 0.34
N THR A 8 -11.93 13.67 0.82
CA THR A 8 -10.91 12.73 1.29
C THR A 8 -11.45 12.08 2.55
N GLN A 9 -12.20 10.99 2.40
CA GLN A 9 -12.64 10.18 3.52
C GLN A 9 -11.43 9.36 3.98
N VAL A 10 -10.80 9.84 5.05
CA VAL A 10 -9.73 9.12 5.74
C VAL A 10 -10.40 8.05 6.59
N ASP A 11 -10.50 6.83 6.08
CA ASP A 11 -10.94 5.69 6.87
C ASP A 11 -9.85 5.34 7.88
N SER A 12 -10.03 5.78 9.13
CA SER A 12 -9.14 5.51 10.26
C SER A 12 -9.32 4.06 10.74
N THR A 13 -8.97 3.10 9.88
CA THR A 13 -8.83 1.69 10.24
C THR A 13 -7.34 1.36 10.22
N ASP A 14 -6.83 0.74 11.29
CA ASP A 14 -5.44 0.30 11.55
C ASP A 14 -4.63 -0.09 10.29
N GLY A 15 -4.09 0.89 9.56
CA GLY A 15 -3.70 0.75 8.16
C GLY A 15 -3.13 2.04 7.54
N PRO A 16 -2.39 1.96 6.42
CA PRO A 16 -1.87 3.13 5.72
C PRO A 16 -3.01 3.94 5.07
N SER A 17 -2.86 5.26 5.07
CA SER A 17 -3.84 6.20 4.52
C SER A 17 -4.15 5.92 3.05
N VAL A 18 -5.42 5.61 2.77
CA VAL A 18 -5.90 5.36 1.40
C VAL A 18 -6.24 6.69 0.72
N ILE A 19 -5.73 6.89 -0.48
CA ILE A 19 -5.97 8.04 -1.35
C ILE A 19 -6.70 7.54 -2.59
N ARG A 20 -7.78 8.22 -3.00
CA ARG A 20 -8.50 7.89 -4.22
C ARG A 20 -7.93 8.67 -5.41
N ILE A 21 -7.45 7.97 -6.43
CA ILE A 21 -6.96 8.51 -7.70
C ILE A 21 -7.91 8.06 -8.80
N SER A 22 -8.69 8.98 -9.35
CA SER A 22 -9.79 8.67 -10.28
C SER A 22 -10.78 7.65 -9.68
N GLU A 23 -10.87 6.45 -10.25
CA GLU A 23 -11.74 5.37 -9.76
C GLU A 23 -10.98 4.31 -8.94
N GLN A 24 -9.70 4.55 -8.65
CA GLN A 24 -8.81 3.59 -8.00
C GLN A 24 -8.38 4.06 -6.61
N ASP A 25 -8.35 3.12 -5.67
CA ASP A 25 -7.80 3.34 -4.33
C ASP A 25 -6.30 3.02 -4.33
N ALA A 26 -5.49 3.98 -3.89
CA ALA A 26 -4.04 3.91 -3.83
C ALA A 26 -3.54 4.22 -2.42
N VAL A 27 -2.34 3.76 -2.09
CA VAL A 27 -1.62 4.10 -0.86
C VAL A 27 -0.25 4.63 -1.22
N ALA A 28 0.24 5.60 -0.44
CA ALA A 28 1.59 6.10 -0.59
C ALA A 28 2.60 4.99 -0.26
N TYR A 29 3.62 4.84 -1.10
CA TYR A 29 4.62 3.77 -0.94
C TYR A 29 5.31 3.81 0.43
N ALA A 30 5.73 5.00 0.87
CA ALA A 30 6.40 5.18 2.15
C ALA A 30 5.49 4.84 3.35
N ASP A 31 4.21 5.21 3.29
CA ASP A 31 3.24 4.92 4.36
C ASP A 31 2.96 3.42 4.45
N LEU A 32 2.88 2.73 3.31
CA LEU A 32 2.75 1.28 3.26
C LEU A 32 3.98 0.59 3.87
N VAL A 33 5.18 1.01 3.50
CA VAL A 33 6.43 0.45 4.05
C VAL A 33 6.54 0.70 5.55
N ALA A 34 6.24 1.92 6.02
CA ALA A 34 6.29 2.25 7.45
C ALA A 34 5.27 1.43 8.26
N TRP A 35 4.05 1.28 7.74
CA TRP A 35 3.02 0.45 8.38
C TRP A 35 3.43 -1.03 8.42
N LEU A 36 3.99 -1.57 7.32
CA LEU A 36 4.47 -2.94 7.28
C LEU A 36 5.64 -3.17 8.24
N ALA A 37 6.58 -2.22 8.35
CA ALA A 37 7.69 -2.32 9.28
C ALA A 37 7.24 -2.32 10.74
N ALA A 38 6.21 -1.54 11.08
CA ALA A 38 5.60 -1.59 12.40
C ALA A 38 4.86 -2.92 12.67
N ARG A 39 4.25 -3.50 11.63
CA ARG A 39 3.44 -4.73 11.72
C ARG A 39 4.27 -6.01 11.75
N TYR A 40 5.45 -6.00 11.15
CA TYR A 40 6.38 -7.13 11.01
C TYR A 40 7.79 -6.75 11.50
N PRO A 41 7.99 -6.53 12.81
CA PRO A 41 9.25 -5.99 13.35
C PRO A 41 10.45 -6.93 13.18
N ASP A 42 10.22 -8.23 12.97
CA ASP A 42 11.26 -9.23 12.75
C ASP A 42 11.78 -9.25 11.30
N VAL A 43 11.14 -8.52 10.39
CA VAL A 43 11.53 -8.42 8.98
C VAL A 43 12.26 -7.11 8.75
N SER A 44 13.43 -7.17 8.10
CA SER A 44 14.17 -5.95 7.80
C SER A 44 13.42 -5.07 6.81
N VAL A 45 13.50 -3.74 7.01
CA VAL A 45 12.86 -2.75 6.13
C VAL A 45 13.26 -2.97 4.67
N SER A 46 14.52 -3.31 4.39
CA SER A 46 15.00 -3.57 3.04
C SER A 46 14.32 -4.78 2.38
N VAL A 47 13.97 -5.81 3.15
CA VAL A 47 13.20 -6.96 2.64
C VAL A 47 11.75 -6.55 2.35
N ILE A 48 11.15 -5.74 3.23
CA ILE A 48 9.79 -5.19 3.04
C ILE A 48 9.74 -4.34 1.76
N GLU A 49 10.71 -3.46 1.55
CA GLU A 49 10.82 -2.64 0.34
C GLU A 49 10.99 -3.50 -0.91
N ALA A 50 11.88 -4.50 -0.89
CA ALA A 50 12.11 -5.38 -2.04
C ALA A 50 10.86 -6.15 -2.45
N ILE A 51 10.10 -6.68 -1.48
CA ILE A 51 8.84 -7.37 -1.74
C ILE A 51 7.80 -6.38 -2.29
N THR A 52 7.63 -5.24 -1.61
CA THR A 52 6.63 -4.23 -2.02
C THR A 52 6.91 -3.72 -3.44
N GLN A 53 8.17 -3.47 -3.78
CA GLN A 53 8.60 -3.02 -5.10
C GLN A 53 8.34 -4.08 -6.19
N ARG A 54 8.69 -5.35 -5.93
CA ARG A 54 8.45 -6.46 -6.86
C ARG A 54 6.96 -6.62 -7.16
N GLU A 55 6.13 -6.59 -6.13
CA GLU A 55 4.68 -6.75 -6.29
C GLU A 55 4.08 -5.54 -7.02
N ALA A 56 4.57 -4.33 -6.72
CA ALA A 56 4.15 -3.11 -7.44
C ALA A 56 4.50 -3.19 -8.93
N GLU A 57 5.70 -3.66 -9.25
CA GLU A 57 6.15 -3.87 -10.63
C GLU A 57 5.29 -4.91 -11.36
N ALA A 58 4.95 -6.02 -10.70
CA ALA A 58 4.10 -7.05 -11.28
C ALA A 58 2.67 -6.54 -11.55
N PHE A 59 2.14 -5.71 -10.65
CA PHE A 59 0.77 -5.20 -10.75
C PHE A 59 0.63 -4.02 -11.74
N LEU A 60 1.64 -3.16 -11.84
CA LEU A 60 1.58 -1.90 -12.59
C LEU A 60 2.57 -1.80 -13.75
N GLY A 61 3.44 -2.79 -13.95
CA GLY A 61 4.40 -2.83 -15.06
C GLY A 61 5.60 -1.87 -14.99
N GLY A 62 6.06 -1.46 -13.78
CA GLY A 62 7.20 -0.54 -13.64
C GLY A 62 7.52 -0.08 -12.20
N ARG A 63 8.43 0.89 -12.05
CA ARG A 63 8.85 1.45 -10.75
C ARG A 63 7.93 2.60 -10.34
N HIS A 64 7.27 2.54 -9.17
CA HIS A 64 6.11 3.40 -8.85
C HIS A 64 6.20 4.09 -7.48
N LEU A 65 5.63 5.30 -7.39
CA LEU A 65 5.53 6.10 -6.16
C LEU A 65 4.23 5.83 -5.36
N ALA A 66 3.23 5.19 -5.97
CA ALA A 66 1.97 4.81 -5.36
C ALA A 66 1.52 3.45 -5.89
N VAL A 67 0.93 2.62 -5.03
CA VAL A 67 0.53 1.25 -5.36
C VAL A 67 -0.96 1.01 -5.08
N PRO A 68 -1.65 0.15 -5.85
CA PRO A 68 -3.08 -0.11 -5.64
C PRO A 68 -3.34 -0.84 -4.33
N ALA A 69 -4.44 -0.51 -3.66
CA ALA A 69 -4.78 -1.10 -2.36
C ALA A 69 -4.96 -2.64 -2.41
N ALA A 70 -5.32 -3.22 -3.56
CA ALA A 70 -5.40 -4.67 -3.75
C ALA A 70 -4.05 -5.37 -3.55
N LEU A 71 -2.95 -4.69 -3.85
CA LEU A 71 -1.58 -5.20 -3.66
C LEU A 71 -1.28 -5.48 -2.18
N ARG A 72 -1.85 -4.66 -1.29
CA ARG A 72 -1.71 -4.83 0.17
C ARG A 72 -2.13 -6.23 0.62
N ARG A 73 -3.23 -6.77 0.05
CA ARG A 73 -3.70 -8.11 0.40
C ARG A 73 -2.71 -9.19 -0.03
N ALA A 74 -2.18 -9.11 -1.24
CA ALA A 74 -1.21 -10.07 -1.78
C ALA A 74 0.11 -10.07 -0.97
N VAL A 75 0.60 -8.88 -0.59
CA VAL A 75 1.83 -8.77 0.23
C VAL A 75 1.63 -9.39 1.62
N ILE A 76 0.49 -9.13 2.27
CA ILE A 76 0.18 -9.71 3.58
C ILE A 76 0.14 -11.24 3.50
N GLU A 77 -0.51 -11.80 2.48
CA GLU A 77 -0.60 -13.25 2.26
C GLU A 77 0.78 -13.90 2.16
N ILE A 78 1.69 -13.32 1.37
CA ILE A 78 3.05 -13.84 1.20
C ILE A 78 3.88 -13.75 2.49
N LEU A 79 3.73 -12.68 3.27
CA LEU A 79 4.47 -12.51 4.52
C LEU A 79 3.98 -13.47 5.59
N SER A 80 2.68 -13.74 5.64
CA SER A 80 2.07 -14.70 6.56
C SER A 80 2.49 -16.15 6.28
N ASP A 81 2.75 -16.52 5.02
CA ASP A 81 3.21 -17.85 4.64
C ASP A 81 4.71 -18.12 4.95
N ARG A 82 5.48 -17.08 5.30
CA ARG A 82 6.92 -17.18 5.57
C ARG A 82 7.29 -17.18 7.06
N LEU A 83 6.31 -17.10 7.95
CA LEU A 83 6.44 -17.12 9.41
C LEU A 83 5.75 -18.36 9.99
#